data_AF-E3MXA9-F1
#
_entry.id   AF-E3MXA9-F1
#
_cell.length_a   1.000
_cell.length_b   1.000
_cell.length_c   1.000
_cell.angle_alpha   90.00
_cell.angle_beta   90.00
_cell.angle_gamma   90.00
#
_symmetry.space_group_name_H-M   'P 1'
#
loop_
_entity.id
_entity.type
_entity.pdbx_description
1 polymer ?
#
loop_
_entity_poly.entity_id
_entity_poly.type
_entity_poly.pdbx_seq_one_letter_code
_entity_poly.pdbx_strand_id
1 'polypeptide(L)'
;MDLSMNTNSDKAITGIVVEQLSPTQYFVWCQESYPGTDVVLTTNPENPVLLGDWVSLKFSKTQADLYFPNPKKADAPPFTTSEYSVIPDIYRTDVTNIIRVTVLQNLKENQEKIDHSVFGKIYNKDKLKFDDGVYYLTIKRIKVENIWDSEWVLESVWEVPEEPSDVTVTGIVAAVDNKDKDLLYVWCEERLPGQDITIRMRSSSPSLPLGTWLKMKVPRAKINDLYLECLDYWEIPAFYPTELTGKNGTTLQLKLKLRIDNPEKKEIFHPIIGHIINDAIRFEQPGEYELTIIRARPDKNNQIQTVWYLRDAELITVGKAVTGSSPQPINLKKAMVIRILTGGQSEAVYVWLFEEHREGRLFLNSTAESHGLTVGKVFSAPFIKPNQKWMSSGPVSHVEDLYLTRVNRTGGIDIQVNAENLQNSDDTHGYPWVHHGHFGDIVSSRRKSSWFFDFLKFQLDNRHQLRNRETGQCRMWIRRAWVDREDNHQWVVLEGIE
;
A
#
# COMPACT_ATOMS: atom_id res chain seq x y z
N MET A 1 5.30 58.28 -4.83
CA MET A 1 4.96 57.12 -5.69
C MET A 1 4.97 55.91 -4.78
N ASP A 2 3.83 55.62 -4.18
CA ASP A 2 3.74 54.57 -3.18
C ASP A 2 3.48 53.24 -3.89
N LEU A 3 4.50 52.36 -3.85
CA LEU A 3 4.36 50.99 -4.30
C LEU A 3 3.60 50.20 -3.25
N SER A 4 2.26 50.18 -3.39
CA SER A 4 1.42 49.29 -2.60
C SER A 4 1.79 47.84 -2.87
N MET A 5 2.38 47.16 -1.88
CA MET A 5 2.61 45.72 -1.94
C MET A 5 1.26 45.00 -1.96
N ASN A 6 0.86 44.51 -3.13
CA ASN A 6 -0.39 43.80 -3.34
C ASN A 6 -0.30 42.38 -2.75
N THR A 7 -0.51 42.25 -1.44
CA THR A 7 -0.44 40.99 -0.68
C THR A 7 -1.74 40.17 -0.76
N ASN A 8 -2.34 40.11 -1.95
CA ASN A 8 -3.39 39.15 -2.28
C ASN A 8 -2.76 37.81 -2.68
N SER A 9 -2.32 37.03 -1.68
CA SER A 9 -2.08 35.60 -1.84
C SER A 9 -3.41 34.85 -1.81
N ASP A 10 -3.70 34.05 -2.83
CA ASP A 10 -4.88 33.19 -2.83
C ASP A 10 -4.81 32.16 -1.70
N LYS A 11 -5.95 31.93 -1.04
CA LYS A 11 -6.13 30.91 -0.01
C LYS A 11 -6.72 29.66 -0.66
N ALA A 12 -6.03 28.53 -0.51
CA ALA A 12 -6.61 27.23 -0.77
C ALA A 12 -7.49 26.80 0.41
N ILE A 13 -8.67 26.27 0.12
CA ILE A 13 -9.61 25.66 1.07
C ILE A 13 -9.83 24.21 0.64
N THR A 14 -9.75 23.27 1.58
CA THR A 14 -9.87 21.84 1.25
C THR A 14 -11.24 21.30 1.64
N GLY A 15 -11.80 20.43 0.81
CA GLY A 15 -13.08 19.78 1.08
C GLY A 15 -13.24 18.43 0.41
N ILE A 16 -14.38 17.78 0.72
CA ILE A 16 -14.81 16.50 0.15
C ILE A 16 -16.09 16.74 -0.65
N VAL A 17 -16.18 16.19 -1.86
CA VAL A 17 -17.41 16.20 -2.67
C VAL A 17 -18.43 15.24 -2.02
N VAL A 18 -19.53 15.79 -1.48
CA VAL A 18 -20.42 15.08 -0.53
C VAL A 18 -21.79 14.69 -1.08
N GLU A 19 -22.34 15.44 -2.04
CA GLU A 19 -23.66 15.20 -2.62
C GLU A 19 -23.74 15.81 -4.02
N GLN A 20 -24.54 15.23 -4.92
CA GLN A 20 -24.72 15.73 -6.29
C GLN A 20 -26.06 16.48 -6.40
N LEU A 21 -25.99 17.75 -6.84
CA LEU A 21 -27.16 18.60 -7.07
C LEU A 21 -27.72 18.44 -8.48
N SER A 22 -26.83 18.32 -9.47
CA SER A 22 -27.18 18.20 -10.89
C SER A 22 -26.05 17.50 -11.65
N PRO A 23 -26.21 17.14 -12.94
CA PRO A 23 -25.15 16.52 -13.72
C PRO A 23 -23.82 17.28 -13.74
N THR A 24 -23.84 18.60 -13.51
CA THR A 24 -22.65 19.45 -13.47
C THR A 24 -22.39 20.13 -12.13
N GLN A 25 -23.18 19.88 -11.08
CA GLN A 25 -23.06 20.59 -9.79
C GLN A 25 -23.10 19.65 -8.59
N TYR A 26 -22.23 19.92 -7.62
CA TYR A 26 -22.03 19.11 -6.42
C TYR A 26 -21.89 19.99 -5.18
N PHE A 27 -22.31 19.49 -4.02
CA PHE A 27 -21.92 20.06 -2.74
C PHE A 27 -20.53 19.56 -2.34
N VAL A 28 -19.73 20.46 -1.78
CA VAL A 28 -18.43 20.20 -1.17
C VAL A 28 -18.49 20.62 0.30
N TRP A 29 -18.26 19.66 1.19
CA TRP A 29 -18.05 19.93 2.60
C TRP A 29 -16.61 20.43 2.79
N CYS A 30 -16.43 21.58 3.42
CA CYS A 30 -15.11 22.12 3.77
C CYS A 30 -14.91 22.08 5.29
N GLN A 31 -13.66 21.96 5.75
CA GLN A 31 -13.38 22.06 7.18
C GLN A 31 -13.77 23.44 7.73
N GLU A 32 -13.64 24.51 6.95
CA GLU A 32 -13.79 25.89 7.38
C GLU A 32 -15.23 26.43 7.30
N SER A 33 -16.15 25.76 6.60
CA SER A 33 -17.55 26.20 6.51
C SER A 33 -18.35 25.95 7.79
N TYR A 34 -19.44 26.69 7.99
CA TYR A 34 -20.40 26.38 9.05
C TYR A 34 -21.18 25.09 8.69
N PRO A 35 -21.61 24.26 9.65
CA PRO A 35 -22.47 23.10 9.35
C PRO A 35 -23.68 23.52 8.52
N GLY A 36 -23.99 22.77 7.44
CA GLY A 36 -25.08 23.11 6.53
C GLY A 36 -24.75 24.18 5.47
N THR A 37 -23.66 24.94 5.58
CA THR A 37 -23.22 25.90 4.54
C THR A 37 -22.14 25.27 3.63
N ASP A 38 -22.47 24.17 2.96
CA ASP A 38 -21.56 23.52 2.00
C ASP A 38 -21.38 24.36 0.73
N VAL A 39 -20.20 24.27 0.11
CA VAL A 39 -19.87 25.01 -1.13
C VAL A 39 -20.45 24.28 -2.34
N VAL A 40 -21.00 25.01 -3.32
CA VAL A 40 -21.42 24.42 -4.60
C VAL A 40 -20.27 24.45 -5.61
N LEU A 41 -19.74 23.28 -5.96
CA LEU A 41 -18.75 23.12 -7.03
C LEU A 41 -19.50 22.86 -8.36
N THR A 42 -19.17 23.62 -9.39
CA THR A 42 -19.63 23.40 -10.78
C THR A 42 -18.48 22.81 -11.59
N THR A 43 -18.67 21.58 -12.10
CA THR A 43 -17.58 20.78 -12.70
C THR A 43 -17.40 21.06 -14.20
N ASN A 44 -16.16 20.95 -14.68
CA ASN A 44 -15.80 20.99 -16.10
C ASN A 44 -15.57 19.55 -16.62
N PRO A 45 -16.14 19.12 -17.76
CA PRO A 45 -15.81 17.84 -18.41
C PRO A 45 -14.32 17.55 -18.62
N GLU A 46 -13.45 18.55 -18.68
CA GLU A 46 -11.98 18.40 -18.79
C GLU A 46 -11.31 17.99 -17.46
N ASN A 47 -11.99 18.17 -16.33
CA ASN A 47 -11.50 17.89 -14.98
C ASN A 47 -12.67 17.42 -14.08
N PRO A 48 -13.32 16.29 -14.39
CA PRO A 48 -14.55 15.87 -13.73
C PRO A 48 -14.33 15.54 -12.24
N VAL A 49 -15.35 15.76 -11.41
CA VAL A 49 -15.37 15.30 -10.02
C VAL A 49 -16.45 14.23 -9.80
N LEU A 50 -16.21 13.37 -8.80
CA LEU A 50 -17.11 12.33 -8.32
C LEU A 50 -17.43 12.51 -6.83
N LEU A 51 -18.48 11.85 -6.35
CA LEU A 51 -18.79 11.78 -4.93
C LEU A 51 -17.67 11.05 -4.18
N GLY A 52 -17.13 11.68 -3.14
CA GLY A 52 -16.02 11.20 -2.33
C GLY A 52 -14.67 11.86 -2.62
N ASP A 53 -14.52 12.51 -3.77
CA ASP A 53 -13.26 13.14 -4.18
C ASP A 53 -12.86 14.24 -3.18
N TRP A 54 -11.56 14.27 -2.84
CA TRP A 54 -10.97 15.41 -2.16
C TRP A 54 -10.64 16.51 -3.17
N VAL A 55 -11.03 17.74 -2.87
CA VAL A 55 -10.83 18.91 -3.74
C VAL A 55 -10.17 20.05 -2.97
N SER A 56 -9.24 20.73 -3.66
CA SER A 56 -8.70 22.02 -3.25
C SER A 56 -9.38 23.12 -4.06
N LEU A 57 -10.04 24.03 -3.36
CA LEU A 57 -10.80 25.15 -3.90
C LEU A 57 -9.98 26.44 -3.74
N LYS A 58 -9.92 27.29 -4.76
CA LYS A 58 -9.19 28.57 -4.69
C LYS A 58 -10.11 29.73 -4.34
N PHE A 59 -9.61 30.61 -3.48
CA PHE A 59 -10.29 31.81 -3.03
C PHE A 59 -9.29 32.97 -2.95
N SER A 60 -9.65 34.14 -3.49
CA SER A 60 -8.97 35.37 -3.07
C SER A 60 -9.23 35.61 -1.58
N LYS A 61 -8.31 36.29 -0.90
CA LYS A 61 -8.41 36.55 0.55
C LYS A 61 -9.76 37.14 0.96
N THR A 62 -10.27 38.13 0.22
CA THR A 62 -11.56 38.78 0.48
C THR A 62 -12.75 37.81 0.36
N GLN A 63 -12.70 36.86 -0.57
CA GLN A 63 -13.72 35.81 -0.66
C GLN A 63 -13.60 34.83 0.51
N ALA A 64 -12.38 34.41 0.87
CA ALA A 64 -12.16 33.50 1.98
C ALA A 64 -12.63 34.08 3.33
N ASP A 65 -12.37 35.37 3.58
CA ASP A 65 -12.79 36.07 4.81
C ASP A 65 -14.32 36.28 4.86
N LEU A 66 -15.01 36.27 3.70
CA LEU A 66 -16.47 36.38 3.57
C LEU A 66 -17.20 35.02 3.72
N TYR A 67 -16.72 33.97 3.05
CA TYR A 67 -17.37 32.66 3.00
C TYR A 67 -16.94 31.72 4.13
N PHE A 68 -15.73 31.92 4.69
CA PHE A 68 -15.21 31.13 5.81
C PHE A 68 -14.70 32.03 6.94
N PRO A 69 -15.58 32.86 7.55
CA PRO A 69 -15.20 33.71 8.67
C PRO A 69 -14.68 32.86 9.84
N ASN A 70 -13.71 33.39 10.58
CA ASN A 70 -13.21 32.78 11.81
C ASN A 70 -13.43 33.76 12.98
N PRO A 71 -14.29 33.45 13.97
CA PRO A 71 -15.07 32.22 14.13
C PRO A 71 -16.17 32.05 13.06
N LYS A 72 -16.48 30.78 12.76
CA LYS A 72 -17.54 30.37 11.82
C LYS A 72 -18.90 30.95 12.22
N LYS A 73 -19.76 31.23 11.23
CA LYS A 73 -21.11 31.75 11.46
C LYS A 73 -22.14 31.15 10.51
N ALA A 74 -23.39 31.06 10.97
CA ALA A 74 -24.54 30.60 10.19
C ALA A 74 -25.07 31.63 9.16
N ASP A 75 -24.67 32.91 9.28
CA ASP A 75 -25.02 34.00 8.34
C ASP A 75 -24.00 34.16 7.20
N ALA A 76 -23.01 33.27 7.11
CA ALA A 76 -22.08 33.23 5.98
C ALA A 76 -22.83 32.89 4.68
N PRO A 77 -22.69 33.69 3.60
CA PRO A 77 -23.44 33.46 2.37
C PRO A 77 -22.98 32.17 1.67
N PRO A 78 -23.89 31.42 1.02
CA PRO A 78 -23.52 30.26 0.23
C PRO A 78 -22.66 30.68 -0.97
N PHE A 79 -21.73 29.82 -1.37
CA PHE A 79 -20.78 30.08 -2.44
C PHE A 79 -20.87 29.08 -3.58
N THR A 80 -20.49 29.50 -4.79
CA THR A 80 -20.41 28.65 -5.98
C THR A 80 -19.11 28.91 -6.73
N THR A 81 -18.39 27.86 -7.12
CA THR A 81 -17.12 27.98 -7.86
C THR A 81 -16.94 26.89 -8.93
N SER A 82 -16.18 27.22 -9.97
CA SER A 82 -15.59 26.28 -10.94
C SER A 82 -14.06 26.20 -10.84
N GLU A 83 -13.44 26.93 -9.91
CA GLU A 83 -11.99 26.96 -9.69
C GLU A 83 -11.59 25.98 -8.60
N TYR A 84 -11.29 24.75 -9.02
CA TYR A 84 -10.86 23.65 -8.15
C TYR A 84 -9.78 22.79 -8.82
N SER A 85 -9.07 22.03 -8.00
CA SER A 85 -8.29 20.86 -8.43
C SER A 85 -8.66 19.66 -7.55
N VAL A 86 -8.92 18.50 -8.15
CA VAL A 86 -8.96 17.23 -7.42
C VAL A 86 -7.56 16.97 -6.84
N ILE A 87 -7.50 16.50 -5.59
CA ILE A 87 -6.26 16.20 -4.87
C ILE A 87 -6.31 14.75 -4.34
N PRO A 88 -5.16 14.12 -4.03
CA PRO A 88 -5.15 12.80 -3.41
C PRO A 88 -5.90 12.76 -2.07
N ASP A 89 -6.53 11.63 -1.78
CA ASP A 89 -7.22 11.36 -0.50
C ASP A 89 -6.36 11.70 0.72
N ILE A 90 -6.79 12.69 1.51
CA ILE A 90 -6.14 13.03 2.80
C ILE A 90 -6.48 11.96 3.85
N TYR A 91 -7.70 11.42 3.78
CA TYR A 91 -8.14 10.25 4.50
C TYR A 91 -8.91 9.36 3.54
N ARG A 92 -8.85 8.03 3.73
CA ARG A 92 -9.56 7.04 2.90
C ARG A 92 -11.06 7.33 2.89
N THR A 93 -11.59 7.73 1.74
CA THR A 93 -13.03 7.93 1.53
C THR A 93 -13.67 6.70 0.87
N ASP A 94 -14.78 6.20 1.40
CA ASP A 94 -15.57 5.11 0.83
C ASP A 94 -17.00 5.57 0.52
N VAL A 95 -17.42 5.42 -0.74
CA VAL A 95 -18.71 5.94 -1.24
C VAL A 95 -19.59 4.83 -1.82
N THR A 96 -20.56 4.42 -1.01
CA THR A 96 -21.57 3.41 -1.34
C THR A 96 -22.99 3.95 -1.46
N ASN A 97 -23.30 5.07 -0.79
CA ASN A 97 -24.55 5.86 -0.83
C ASN A 97 -24.47 7.05 0.16
N ILE A 98 -23.64 6.91 1.20
CA ILE A 98 -23.27 7.94 2.17
C ILE A 98 -21.74 8.02 2.18
N ILE A 99 -21.18 9.23 2.30
CA ILE A 99 -19.74 9.44 2.46
C ILE A 99 -19.28 8.85 3.79
N ARG A 100 -18.37 7.87 3.71
CA ARG A 100 -17.61 7.34 4.85
C ARG A 100 -16.16 7.78 4.75
N VAL A 101 -15.55 8.09 5.88
CA VAL A 101 -14.12 8.39 5.97
C VAL A 101 -13.50 7.51 7.06
N THR A 102 -12.33 6.94 6.81
CA THR A 102 -11.56 6.21 7.83
C THR A 102 -10.42 7.08 8.36
N VAL A 103 -10.40 7.30 9.68
CA VAL A 103 -9.42 8.17 10.37
C VAL A 103 -8.70 7.40 11.49
N LEU A 104 -7.46 7.75 11.79
CA LEU A 104 -6.72 7.23 12.95
C LEU A 104 -6.81 8.23 14.10
N GLN A 105 -7.31 7.82 15.26
CA GLN A 105 -7.65 8.73 16.36
C GLN A 105 -7.41 8.08 17.72
N ASN A 106 -6.92 8.87 18.69
CA ASN A 106 -6.86 8.49 20.10
C ASN A 106 -8.22 8.77 20.76
N LEU A 107 -8.77 7.79 21.48
CA LEU A 107 -10.06 7.83 22.15
C LEU A 107 -9.91 7.69 23.67
N LYS A 108 -10.84 8.31 24.39
CA LYS A 108 -11.13 7.99 25.80
C LYS A 108 -12.32 7.06 25.91
N GLU A 109 -12.32 6.20 26.92
CA GLU A 109 -13.33 5.17 27.20
C GLU A 109 -14.75 5.68 26.93
N ASN A 110 -15.44 5.04 25.98
CA ASN A 110 -16.86 5.26 25.69
C ASN A 110 -17.28 6.70 25.37
N GLN A 111 -16.36 7.59 24.97
CA GLN A 111 -16.64 9.01 24.81
C GLN A 111 -17.77 9.31 23.80
N GLU A 112 -18.72 10.18 24.20
CA GLU A 112 -19.89 10.53 23.38
C GLU A 112 -19.56 11.47 22.20
N LYS A 113 -18.48 12.25 22.33
CA LYS A 113 -18.08 13.31 21.39
C LYS A 113 -16.56 13.28 21.23
N ILE A 114 -16.11 13.27 19.98
CA ILE A 114 -14.70 13.20 19.61
C ILE A 114 -14.37 14.49 18.88
N ASP A 115 -13.46 15.29 19.43
CA ASP A 115 -12.92 16.49 18.77
C ASP A 115 -11.74 16.08 17.86
N HIS A 116 -11.98 16.03 16.55
CA HIS A 116 -10.99 15.67 15.53
C HIS A 116 -10.51 16.93 14.78
N SER A 117 -9.20 17.00 14.50
CA SER A 117 -8.54 18.18 13.91
C SER A 117 -9.17 18.69 12.60
N VAL A 118 -9.51 17.78 11.68
CA VAL A 118 -10.15 18.10 10.39
C VAL A 118 -11.69 18.09 10.45
N PHE A 119 -12.31 16.98 10.86
CA PHE A 119 -13.77 16.82 10.84
C PHE A 119 -14.53 17.58 11.94
N GLY A 120 -13.83 18.19 12.91
CA GLY A 120 -14.46 18.83 14.06
C GLY A 120 -15.09 17.79 14.98
N LYS A 121 -16.36 18.00 15.35
CA LYS A 121 -17.06 17.10 16.29
C LYS A 121 -17.67 15.90 15.57
N ILE A 122 -17.17 14.72 15.93
CA ILE A 122 -17.75 13.43 15.57
C ILE A 122 -18.56 12.93 16.78
N TYR A 123 -19.81 12.52 16.57
CA TYR A 123 -20.68 12.05 17.65
C TYR A 123 -20.83 10.53 17.68
N ASN A 124 -20.61 9.92 18.85
CA ASN A 124 -20.87 8.50 19.11
C ASN A 124 -22.37 8.27 19.41
N LYS A 125 -23.24 8.59 18.44
CA LYS A 125 -24.71 8.50 18.61
C LYS A 125 -25.19 7.07 18.86
N ASP A 126 -24.52 6.11 18.24
CA ASP A 126 -24.81 4.67 18.34
C ASP A 126 -24.27 4.04 19.66
N LYS A 127 -23.64 4.85 20.54
CA LYS A 127 -23.09 4.47 21.86
C LYS A 127 -22.16 3.26 21.83
N LEU A 128 -21.30 3.22 20.80
CA LEU A 128 -20.29 2.20 20.62
C LEU A 128 -19.36 2.11 21.83
N LYS A 129 -18.94 0.88 22.14
CA LYS A 129 -18.11 0.54 23.29
C LYS A 129 -16.65 0.34 22.91
N PHE A 130 -15.76 1.02 23.62
CA PHE A 130 -14.30 1.00 23.44
C PHE A 130 -13.64 1.63 24.68
N ASP A 131 -12.40 1.23 24.97
CA ASP A 131 -11.62 1.69 26.13
C ASP A 131 -10.70 2.89 25.76
N ASP A 132 -9.86 3.35 26.68
CA ASP A 132 -8.80 4.33 26.40
C ASP A 132 -7.77 3.71 25.43
N GLY A 133 -7.55 4.31 24.25
CA GLY A 133 -6.66 3.71 23.25
C GLY A 133 -6.55 4.45 21.91
N VAL A 134 -5.77 3.91 20.98
CA VAL A 134 -5.66 4.43 19.60
C VAL A 134 -6.38 3.47 18.65
N TYR A 135 -7.26 4.01 17.82
CA TYR A 135 -8.19 3.24 17.00
C TYR A 135 -8.30 3.82 15.58
N TYR A 136 -8.58 2.95 14.60
CA TYR A 136 -9.16 3.38 13.34
C TYR A 136 -10.67 3.56 13.51
N LEU A 137 -11.17 4.76 13.23
CA LEU A 137 -12.60 5.05 13.23
C LEU A 137 -13.11 5.05 11.79
N THR A 138 -14.28 4.46 11.55
CA THR A 138 -15.07 4.81 10.37
C THR A 138 -16.14 5.81 10.80
N ILE A 139 -16.13 6.99 10.18
CA ILE A 139 -17.12 8.05 10.39
C ILE A 139 -17.99 8.21 9.14
N LYS A 140 -19.28 8.47 9.33
CA LYS A 140 -20.27 8.70 8.27
C LYS A 140 -20.86 10.11 8.43
N ARG A 141 -21.13 10.79 7.32
CA ARG A 141 -21.86 12.08 7.33
C ARG A 141 -23.37 11.82 7.30
N ILE A 142 -24.13 12.41 8.21
CA ILE A 142 -25.60 12.32 8.21
C ILE A 142 -26.24 13.72 8.22
N LYS A 143 -27.37 13.87 7.51
CA LYS A 143 -28.24 15.05 7.64
C LYS A 143 -29.03 14.93 8.95
N VAL A 144 -29.22 16.04 9.66
CA VAL A 144 -29.98 16.07 10.92
C VAL A 144 -31.44 16.41 10.63
N GLU A 145 -32.39 15.59 11.10
CA GLU A 145 -33.81 15.89 10.87
C GLU A 145 -34.21 17.23 11.47
N ASN A 146 -34.90 18.06 10.67
CA ASN A 146 -35.37 19.42 10.96
C ASN A 146 -34.32 20.56 10.90
N ILE A 147 -33.08 20.31 10.44
CA ILE A 147 -32.10 21.36 10.12
C ILE A 147 -31.43 21.02 8.77
N TRP A 148 -30.91 22.03 8.05
CA TRP A 148 -30.04 21.79 6.88
C TRP A 148 -28.63 21.31 7.27
N ASP A 149 -28.33 21.24 8.57
CA ASP A 149 -27.07 20.81 9.13
C ASP A 149 -26.78 19.33 8.84
N SER A 150 -25.50 19.05 8.61
CA SER A 150 -24.98 17.69 8.50
C SER A 150 -23.85 17.47 9.51
N GLU A 151 -23.93 16.39 10.26
CA GLU A 151 -22.96 16.03 11.31
C GLU A 151 -22.15 14.80 10.91
N TRP A 152 -20.90 14.76 11.38
CA TRP A 152 -20.11 13.54 11.38
C TRP A 152 -20.50 12.69 12.57
N VAL A 153 -20.83 11.41 12.33
CA VAL A 153 -21.12 10.45 13.39
C VAL A 153 -20.24 9.22 13.26
N LEU A 154 -19.89 8.65 14.39
CA LEU A 154 -19.13 7.41 14.48
C LEU A 154 -19.99 6.26 13.94
N GLU A 155 -19.44 5.44 13.05
CA GLU A 155 -20.10 4.22 12.55
C GLU A 155 -19.45 2.96 13.10
N SER A 156 -18.13 2.94 13.22
CA SER A 156 -17.38 1.85 13.85
C SER A 156 -16.06 2.32 14.45
N VAL A 157 -15.50 1.49 15.33
CA VAL A 157 -14.21 1.67 15.99
C VAL A 157 -13.45 0.35 15.89
N TRP A 158 -12.20 0.40 15.43
CA TRP A 158 -11.33 -0.74 15.25
C TRP A 158 -10.03 -0.50 16.00
N GLU A 159 -9.60 -1.47 16.80
CA GLU A 159 -8.25 -1.47 17.36
C GLU A 159 -7.23 -1.38 16.21
N VAL A 160 -6.13 -0.66 16.43
CA VAL A 160 -5.03 -0.67 15.46
C VAL A 160 -4.36 -2.05 15.57
N PRO A 161 -4.23 -2.81 14.45
CA PRO A 161 -3.54 -4.10 14.45
C PRO A 161 -2.20 -4.04 15.18
N GLU A 162 -1.95 -5.02 16.07
CA GLU A 162 -0.62 -5.19 16.65
C GLU A 162 0.33 -5.71 15.56
N GLU A 163 0.91 -4.79 14.79
CA GLU A 163 2.03 -5.12 13.91
C GLU A 163 3.09 -5.86 14.73
N PRO A 164 3.58 -7.02 14.25
CA PRO A 164 4.43 -7.89 15.07
C PRO A 164 5.62 -7.10 15.59
N SER A 165 5.81 -7.18 16.91
CA SER A 165 6.77 -6.40 17.70
C SER A 165 8.20 -6.53 17.18
N ASP A 166 8.50 -7.63 16.51
CA ASP A 166 9.72 -7.86 15.73
C ASP A 166 9.44 -7.93 14.22
N VAL A 167 10.32 -7.32 13.44
CA VAL A 167 10.47 -7.55 11.99
C VAL A 167 11.61 -8.55 11.76
N THR A 168 11.49 -9.39 10.73
CA THR A 168 12.60 -10.26 10.28
C THR A 168 13.20 -9.71 8.99
N VAL A 169 14.45 -9.27 9.06
CA VAL A 169 15.20 -8.69 7.93
C VAL A 169 16.33 -9.63 7.46
N THR A 170 16.89 -9.34 6.29
CA THR A 170 17.97 -10.11 5.65
C THR A 170 19.10 -9.16 5.31
N GLY A 171 20.34 -9.59 5.52
CA GLY A 171 21.49 -8.75 5.27
C GLY A 171 22.76 -9.51 4.94
N ILE A 172 23.83 -8.75 4.68
CA ILE A 172 25.15 -9.27 4.31
C ILE A 172 26.18 -8.69 5.28
N VAL A 173 27.02 -9.55 5.87
CA VAL A 173 28.16 -9.12 6.71
C VAL A 173 29.11 -8.31 5.84
N ALA A 174 29.20 -7.00 6.10
CA ALA A 174 29.83 -6.04 5.20
C ALA A 174 31.10 -5.37 5.77
N ALA A 175 31.26 -5.35 7.10
CA ALA A 175 32.52 -4.96 7.75
C ALA A 175 32.70 -5.64 9.11
N VAL A 176 33.95 -5.71 9.57
CA VAL A 176 34.32 -5.97 10.97
C VAL A 176 34.76 -4.63 11.57
N ASP A 177 34.45 -4.34 12.84
CA ASP A 177 34.97 -3.11 13.45
C ASP A 177 36.51 -3.12 13.51
N ASN A 178 37.10 -1.92 13.49
CA ASN A 178 38.55 -1.76 13.53
C ASN A 178 39.14 -1.99 14.92
N LYS A 179 38.38 -1.76 16.00
CA LYS A 179 38.80 -1.90 17.39
C LYS A 179 38.27 -3.18 18.03
N ASP A 180 36.99 -3.48 17.83
CA ASP A 180 36.30 -4.65 18.39
C ASP A 180 36.14 -5.73 17.32
N LYS A 181 36.97 -6.78 17.37
CA LYS A 181 36.98 -7.81 16.33
C LYS A 181 35.83 -8.80 16.38
N ASP A 182 35.05 -8.80 17.46
CA ASP A 182 33.83 -9.60 17.57
C ASP A 182 32.61 -8.84 17.04
N LEU A 183 32.71 -7.51 16.86
CA LEU A 183 31.65 -6.65 16.34
C LEU A 183 31.66 -6.61 14.81
N LEU A 184 30.53 -7.00 14.20
CA LEU A 184 30.32 -7.02 12.76
C LEU A 184 29.22 -6.03 12.36
N TYR A 185 29.35 -5.42 11.19
CA TYR A 185 28.34 -4.58 10.57
C TYR A 185 27.66 -5.35 9.44
N VAL A 186 26.33 -5.46 9.51
CA VAL A 186 25.49 -6.17 8.56
C VAL A 186 24.62 -5.16 7.81
N TRP A 187 24.87 -5.04 6.50
CA TRP A 187 24.02 -4.23 5.63
C TRP A 187 22.69 -4.95 5.37
N CYS A 188 21.57 -4.22 5.34
CA CYS A 188 20.25 -4.70 4.91
C CYS A 188 19.48 -3.58 4.18
N GLU A 189 18.44 -3.93 3.42
CA GLU A 189 17.67 -2.99 2.58
C GLU A 189 16.77 -2.06 3.41
N GLU A 190 16.21 -2.57 4.51
CA GLU A 190 15.29 -1.83 5.37
C GLU A 190 15.92 -0.65 6.15
N ARG A 191 17.21 -0.34 5.96
CA ARG A 191 17.93 0.69 6.73
C ARG A 191 18.68 1.67 5.85
N LEU A 192 18.77 2.92 6.31
CA LEU A 192 19.42 4.00 5.57
C LEU A 192 20.93 3.73 5.41
N PRO A 193 21.57 4.20 4.31
CA PRO A 193 23.01 4.03 4.09
C PRO A 193 23.86 4.49 5.29
N GLY A 194 24.56 3.54 5.93
CA GLY A 194 25.37 3.80 7.11
C GLY A 194 24.69 3.54 8.45
N GLN A 195 23.44 3.09 8.45
CA GLN A 195 22.75 2.49 9.59
C GLN A 195 22.77 0.97 9.46
N ASP A 196 23.94 0.38 9.23
CA ASP A 196 24.11 -1.08 9.24
C ASP A 196 23.73 -1.62 10.63
N ILE A 197 23.16 -2.84 10.68
CA ILE A 197 22.86 -3.52 11.94
C ILE A 197 24.17 -4.06 12.50
N THR A 198 24.48 -3.80 13.77
CA THR A 198 25.62 -4.44 14.42
C THR A 198 25.23 -5.79 14.99
N ILE A 199 26.10 -6.78 14.89
CA ILE A 199 25.98 -8.08 15.59
C ILE A 199 27.31 -8.41 16.26
N ARG A 200 27.27 -9.30 17.27
CA ARG A 200 28.46 -9.87 17.88
C ARG A 200 28.62 -11.33 17.52
N MET A 201 29.84 -11.74 17.17
CA MET A 201 30.16 -13.14 16.93
C MET A 201 29.91 -13.97 18.20
N ARG A 202 29.02 -14.97 18.08
CA ARG A 202 28.73 -15.93 19.15
C ARG A 202 29.93 -16.85 19.36
N SER A 203 30.32 -17.12 20.61
CA SER A 203 31.48 -17.96 20.97
C SER A 203 31.41 -19.42 20.46
N SER A 204 30.26 -19.85 19.92
CA SER A 204 30.05 -21.14 19.26
C SER A 204 30.36 -21.16 17.77
N SER A 205 30.52 -19.99 17.13
CA SER A 205 30.69 -19.81 15.69
C SER A 205 32.08 -19.20 15.42
N PRO A 206 33.10 -20.00 15.04
CA PRO A 206 34.51 -19.58 15.12
C PRO A 206 34.93 -18.48 14.12
N SER A 207 34.11 -18.16 13.11
CA SER A 207 34.25 -16.97 12.27
C SER A 207 32.99 -16.72 11.46
N LEU A 208 32.62 -15.46 11.25
CA LEU A 208 31.57 -15.01 10.33
C LEU A 208 32.21 -14.14 9.23
N PRO A 209 32.55 -14.72 8.06
CA PRO A 209 33.31 -14.01 7.04
C PRO A 209 32.50 -12.89 6.36
N LEU A 210 33.19 -11.88 5.83
CA LEU A 210 32.58 -10.85 4.99
C LEU A 210 31.92 -11.50 3.76
N GLY A 211 30.73 -11.03 3.39
CA GLY A 211 29.89 -11.62 2.35
C GLY A 211 28.94 -12.72 2.83
N THR A 212 29.00 -13.12 4.11
CA THR A 212 28.01 -14.07 4.67
C THR A 212 26.62 -13.45 4.68
N TRP A 213 25.63 -14.19 4.19
CA TRP A 213 24.22 -13.78 4.23
C TRP A 213 23.58 -14.23 5.55
N LEU A 214 22.91 -13.29 6.20
CA LEU A 214 22.27 -13.46 7.50
C LEU A 214 20.80 -13.10 7.43
N LYS A 215 20.02 -13.75 8.30
CA LYS A 215 18.65 -13.38 8.63
C LYS A 215 18.62 -12.96 10.09
N MET A 216 17.94 -11.86 10.38
CA MET A 216 18.01 -11.15 11.66
C MET A 216 16.60 -10.82 12.15
N LYS A 217 16.31 -11.07 13.43
CA LYS A 217 15.07 -10.68 14.09
C LYS A 217 15.32 -9.43 14.92
N VAL A 218 14.52 -8.39 14.67
CA VAL A 218 14.77 -7.02 15.13
C VAL A 218 13.47 -6.43 15.67
N PRO A 219 13.44 -5.84 16.88
CA PRO A 219 12.28 -5.11 17.36
C PRO A 219 11.90 -3.99 16.38
N ARG A 220 10.68 -4.03 15.84
CA ARG A 220 10.16 -3.10 14.82
C ARG A 220 10.29 -1.65 15.26
N ALA A 221 10.01 -1.36 16.52
CA ALA A 221 10.16 -0.03 17.12
C ALA A 221 11.60 0.53 17.03
N LYS A 222 12.60 -0.35 16.89
CA LYS A 222 14.03 -0.01 16.85
C LYS A 222 14.67 -0.08 15.46
N ILE A 223 13.93 -0.47 14.41
CA ILE A 223 14.52 -0.61 13.06
C ILE A 223 15.11 0.71 12.54
N ASN A 224 14.65 1.85 13.05
CA ASN A 224 15.12 3.19 12.71
C ASN A 224 16.11 3.79 13.74
N ASP A 225 16.46 3.08 14.82
CA ASP A 225 17.40 3.57 15.84
C ASP A 225 18.80 3.76 15.24
N LEU A 226 19.41 4.94 15.40
CA LEU A 226 20.71 5.27 14.78
C LEU A 226 21.80 4.21 15.04
N TYR A 227 21.75 3.57 16.20
CA TYR A 227 22.55 2.40 16.56
C TYR A 227 21.62 1.25 16.94
N LEU A 228 21.79 0.10 16.30
CA LEU A 228 20.96 -1.09 16.49
C LEU A 228 21.84 -2.34 16.53
N GLU A 229 21.96 -2.96 17.70
CA GLU A 229 22.61 -4.26 17.88
C GLU A 229 21.57 -5.37 17.88
N CYS A 230 21.74 -6.38 17.01
CA CYS A 230 20.87 -7.54 16.89
C CYS A 230 21.54 -8.78 17.52
N LEU A 231 20.84 -9.42 18.47
CA LEU A 231 21.30 -10.62 19.16
C LEU A 231 20.73 -11.91 18.54
N ASP A 232 19.57 -11.82 17.88
CA ASP A 232 18.87 -12.95 17.27
C ASP A 232 19.08 -12.95 15.75
N TYR A 233 20.16 -13.60 15.32
CA TYR A 233 20.51 -13.79 13.93
C TYR A 233 20.88 -15.24 13.62
N TRP A 234 20.80 -15.64 12.35
CA TRP A 234 21.29 -16.92 11.85
C TRP A 234 21.75 -16.82 10.40
N GLU A 235 22.66 -17.71 10.01
CA GLU A 235 23.17 -17.81 8.64
C GLU A 235 22.12 -18.41 7.69
N ILE A 236 22.14 -17.96 6.45
CA ILE A 236 21.28 -18.46 5.37
C ILE A 236 22.09 -18.66 4.08
N PRO A 237 21.63 -19.52 3.14
CA PRO A 237 22.23 -19.58 1.81
C PRO A 237 22.24 -18.21 1.13
N ALA A 238 23.35 -17.89 0.45
CA ALA A 238 23.47 -16.63 -0.28
C ALA A 238 22.44 -16.55 -1.42
N PHE A 239 21.67 -15.46 -1.47
CA PHE A 239 20.71 -15.22 -2.56
C PHE A 239 21.40 -14.98 -3.91
N TYR A 240 22.64 -14.46 -3.89
CA TYR A 240 23.44 -14.15 -5.07
C TYR A 240 24.91 -14.51 -4.86
N PRO A 241 25.67 -14.84 -5.92
CA PRO A 241 27.12 -14.97 -5.86
C PRO A 241 27.73 -13.71 -5.23
N THR A 242 28.43 -13.90 -4.10
CA THR A 242 28.98 -12.83 -3.28
C THR A 242 30.49 -12.99 -3.20
N GLU A 243 31.21 -11.97 -3.63
CA GLU A 243 32.66 -11.97 -3.81
C GLU A 243 33.31 -10.82 -3.04
N LEU A 244 34.59 -10.97 -2.72
CA LEU A 244 35.38 -9.94 -2.04
C LEU A 244 36.41 -9.36 -2.99
N THR A 245 36.34 -8.04 -3.22
CA THR A 245 37.18 -7.33 -4.18
C THR A 245 37.86 -6.11 -3.55
N GLY A 246 38.59 -5.34 -4.37
CA GLY A 246 39.32 -4.16 -3.93
C GLY A 246 40.64 -4.49 -3.22
N LYS A 247 41.39 -3.45 -2.85
CA LYS A 247 42.65 -3.61 -2.10
C LYS A 247 42.33 -4.25 -0.75
N ASN A 248 42.95 -5.39 -0.47
CA ASN A 248 42.76 -6.22 0.73
C ASN A 248 41.46 -7.04 0.80
N GLY A 249 40.67 -7.14 -0.28
CA GLY A 249 39.48 -8.03 -0.30
C GLY A 249 38.38 -7.61 0.68
N THR A 250 38.14 -6.31 0.83
CA THR A 250 37.17 -5.74 1.78
C THR A 250 35.92 -5.16 1.12
N THR A 251 35.89 -5.07 -0.22
CA THR A 251 34.76 -4.51 -0.97
C THR A 251 33.82 -5.63 -1.40
N LEU A 252 32.61 -5.70 -0.83
CA LEU A 252 31.57 -6.61 -1.30
C LEU A 252 31.28 -6.37 -2.79
N GLN A 253 31.30 -7.45 -3.57
CA GLN A 253 30.81 -7.51 -4.94
C GLN A 253 29.68 -8.54 -5.01
N LEU A 254 28.63 -8.23 -5.77
CA LEU A 254 27.52 -9.13 -6.06
C LEU A 254 27.31 -9.22 -7.57
N LYS A 255 27.00 -10.42 -8.05
CA LYS A 255 26.47 -10.63 -9.40
C LYS A 255 24.95 -10.85 -9.33
N LEU A 256 24.20 -9.91 -9.88
CA LEU A 256 22.74 -9.94 -9.95
C LEU A 256 22.29 -10.23 -11.38
N LYS A 257 21.11 -10.83 -11.54
CA LYS A 257 20.42 -10.87 -12.83
C LYS A 257 19.16 -10.03 -12.73
N LEU A 258 19.08 -8.99 -13.55
CA LEU A 258 18.00 -8.01 -13.52
C LEU A 258 17.60 -7.64 -14.95
N ARG A 259 16.30 -7.47 -15.17
CA ARG A 259 15.78 -7.00 -16.44
C ARG A 259 15.74 -5.48 -16.47
N ILE A 260 16.28 -4.90 -17.54
CA ILE A 260 16.31 -3.46 -17.80
C ILE A 260 15.41 -3.20 -19.01
N ASP A 261 14.24 -2.62 -18.77
CA ASP A 261 13.23 -2.39 -19.82
C ASP A 261 13.21 -0.93 -20.33
N ASN A 262 13.67 0.02 -19.52
CA ASN A 262 13.96 1.39 -19.96
C ASN A 262 15.48 1.68 -19.85
N PRO A 263 16.23 1.63 -20.97
CA PRO A 263 17.68 1.88 -20.99
C PRO A 263 18.10 3.31 -20.61
N GLU A 264 17.17 4.28 -20.63
CA GLU A 264 17.44 5.68 -20.28
C GLU A 264 17.21 5.97 -18.78
N LYS A 265 16.55 5.06 -18.04
CA LYS A 265 16.34 5.20 -16.61
C LYS A 265 17.65 4.95 -15.84
N LYS A 266 18.12 5.97 -15.13
CA LYS A 266 19.35 5.89 -14.30
C LYS A 266 19.15 5.21 -12.95
N GLU A 267 17.95 5.31 -12.39
CA GLU A 267 17.58 4.65 -11.13
C GLU A 267 17.34 3.15 -11.38
N ILE A 268 18.18 2.31 -10.78
CA ILE A 268 18.04 0.85 -10.83
C ILE A 268 17.53 0.38 -9.47
N PHE A 269 16.41 -0.34 -9.46
CA PHE A 269 15.90 -1.00 -8.25
C PHE A 269 15.99 -2.52 -8.37
N HIS A 270 16.39 -3.19 -7.29
CA HIS A 270 16.50 -4.64 -7.23
C HIS A 270 15.87 -5.19 -5.93
N PRO A 271 14.94 -6.16 -5.97
CA PRO A 271 14.08 -6.54 -4.84
C PRO A 271 14.78 -6.84 -3.50
N ILE A 272 15.94 -7.50 -3.51
CA ILE A 272 16.69 -7.84 -2.29
C ILE A 272 17.72 -6.76 -1.92
N ILE A 273 18.12 -5.90 -2.86
CA ILE A 273 19.27 -4.99 -2.71
C ILE A 273 18.83 -3.52 -2.55
N GLY A 274 17.59 -3.20 -2.89
CA GLY A 274 17.06 -1.85 -2.88
C GLY A 274 17.55 -1.04 -4.07
N HIS A 275 17.88 0.23 -3.82
CA HIS A 275 18.36 1.17 -4.83
C HIS A 275 19.85 0.96 -5.15
N ILE A 276 20.17 0.83 -6.43
CA ILE A 276 21.54 0.70 -6.97
C ILE A 276 21.86 1.98 -7.76
N ILE A 277 22.95 2.66 -7.40
CA ILE A 277 23.38 3.90 -8.08
C ILE A 277 24.12 3.55 -9.38
N ASN A 278 23.70 4.16 -10.49
CA ASN A 278 24.37 4.08 -11.77
C ASN A 278 24.82 5.47 -12.25
N ASP A 279 26.09 5.79 -11.99
CA ASP A 279 26.69 7.09 -12.35
C ASP A 279 27.28 7.11 -13.78
N ALA A 280 27.51 5.95 -14.41
CA ALA A 280 28.43 5.84 -15.55
C ALA A 280 27.97 4.93 -16.72
N ILE A 281 27.18 3.88 -16.47
CA ILE A 281 26.85 2.88 -17.48
C ILE A 281 25.55 3.26 -18.20
N ARG A 282 25.60 3.37 -19.52
CA ARG A 282 24.39 3.47 -20.36
C ARG A 282 24.05 2.09 -20.88
N PHE A 283 22.83 1.64 -20.65
CA PHE A 283 22.30 0.45 -21.31
C PHE A 283 22.00 0.79 -22.77
N GLU A 284 22.40 -0.06 -23.72
CA GLU A 284 22.21 0.21 -25.14
C GLU A 284 20.82 -0.18 -25.65
N GLN A 285 20.20 -1.19 -25.04
CA GLN A 285 18.89 -1.74 -25.44
C GLN A 285 18.17 -2.41 -24.27
N PRO A 286 16.84 -2.62 -24.34
CA PRO A 286 16.12 -3.42 -23.35
C PRO A 286 16.58 -4.88 -23.34
N GLY A 287 16.58 -5.52 -22.17
CA GLY A 287 16.95 -6.93 -22.04
C GLY A 287 17.21 -7.40 -20.60
N GLU A 288 17.60 -8.67 -20.46
CA GLU A 288 18.17 -9.18 -19.21
C GLU A 288 19.67 -8.89 -19.16
N TYR A 289 20.14 -8.37 -18.03
CA TYR A 289 21.55 -8.05 -17.79
C TYR A 289 22.08 -8.84 -16.59
N GLU A 290 23.32 -9.33 -16.68
CA GLU A 290 24.11 -9.70 -15.52
C GLU A 290 24.82 -8.44 -15.01
N LEU A 291 24.33 -7.91 -13.88
CA LEU A 291 24.86 -6.70 -13.25
C LEU A 291 25.90 -7.08 -12.20
N THR A 292 27.11 -6.56 -12.35
CA THR A 292 28.11 -6.59 -11.26
C THR A 292 27.97 -5.31 -10.46
N ILE A 293 27.57 -5.43 -9.20
CA ILE A 293 27.45 -4.30 -8.27
C ILE A 293 28.47 -4.40 -7.14
N ILE A 294 28.81 -3.27 -6.52
CA ILE A 294 29.72 -3.20 -5.37
C ILE A 294 29.19 -2.32 -4.26
N ARG A 295 29.59 -2.63 -3.02
CA ARG A 295 29.35 -1.75 -1.87
C ARG A 295 30.54 -0.82 -1.65
N ALA A 296 30.37 0.47 -1.94
CA ALA A 296 31.43 1.48 -1.88
C ALA A 296 30.94 2.79 -1.24
N ARG A 297 31.88 3.66 -0.81
CA ARG A 297 31.55 5.03 -0.38
C ARG A 297 31.52 5.96 -1.61
N PRO A 298 30.64 6.97 -1.65
CA PRO A 298 30.67 7.97 -2.72
C PRO A 298 31.93 8.85 -2.66
N ASP A 299 32.74 8.87 -3.72
CA ASP A 299 33.97 9.67 -3.81
C ASP A 299 33.77 11.20 -3.66
N LYS A 300 32.51 11.67 -3.72
CA LYS A 300 32.14 13.09 -3.80
C LYS A 300 31.46 13.64 -2.55
N ASN A 301 31.15 12.83 -1.54
CA ASN A 301 30.55 13.34 -0.29
C ASN A 301 30.89 12.47 0.94
N ASN A 302 31.79 12.96 1.79
CA ASN A 302 32.21 12.30 3.04
C ASN A 302 31.09 12.12 4.09
N GLN A 303 29.91 12.74 3.91
CA GLN A 303 28.76 12.54 4.79
C GLN A 303 27.92 11.29 4.44
N ILE A 304 28.02 10.78 3.21
CA ILE A 304 27.25 9.62 2.76
C ILE A 304 28.09 8.35 2.99
N GLN A 305 27.52 7.39 3.70
CA GLN A 305 28.17 6.12 3.99
C GLN A 305 28.02 5.11 2.83
N THR A 306 28.42 3.86 3.04
CA THR A 306 28.51 2.83 1.99
C THR A 306 27.17 2.44 1.36
N VAL A 307 27.07 2.60 0.05
CA VAL A 307 25.92 2.32 -0.83
C VAL A 307 26.27 1.32 -1.93
N TRP A 308 25.26 0.78 -2.62
CA TRP A 308 25.43 -0.08 -3.78
C TRP A 308 25.60 0.73 -5.07
N TYR A 309 26.69 0.47 -5.78
CA TYR A 309 27.01 1.04 -7.08
C TYR A 309 27.03 -0.03 -8.16
N LEU A 310 26.51 0.28 -9.35
CA LEU A 310 26.75 -0.53 -10.54
C LEU A 310 28.22 -0.37 -10.99
N ARG A 311 28.96 -1.47 -11.03
CA ARG A 311 30.35 -1.54 -11.52
C ARG A 311 30.40 -1.95 -13.00
N ASP A 312 29.55 -2.88 -13.41
CA ASP A 312 29.53 -3.44 -14.77
C ASP A 312 28.15 -4.04 -15.11
N ALA A 313 27.81 -4.18 -16.39
CA ALA A 313 26.55 -4.73 -16.86
C ALA A 313 26.67 -5.42 -18.23
N GLU A 314 26.65 -6.75 -18.27
CA GLU A 314 26.67 -7.52 -19.52
C GLU A 314 25.24 -7.91 -19.95
N LEU A 315 24.88 -7.64 -21.20
CA LEU A 315 23.60 -8.09 -21.79
C LEU A 315 23.61 -9.62 -21.98
N ILE A 316 22.66 -10.31 -21.36
CA ILE A 316 22.48 -11.76 -21.49
C ILE A 316 21.88 -12.07 -22.86
N THR A 317 22.76 -12.24 -23.85
CA THR A 317 22.38 -12.66 -25.20
C THR A 317 21.98 -14.14 -25.21
N VAL A 318 20.79 -14.43 -25.74
CA VAL A 318 20.22 -15.79 -25.85
C VAL A 318 21.01 -16.59 -26.89
N GLY A 319 22.13 -17.16 -26.46
CA GLY A 319 23.07 -17.89 -27.31
C GLY A 319 24.31 -18.42 -26.58
N LYS A 320 24.78 -17.77 -25.50
CA LYS A 320 25.87 -18.30 -24.65
C LYS A 320 25.32 -19.18 -23.53
N ALA A 321 25.08 -20.45 -23.84
CA ALA A 321 24.89 -21.49 -22.83
C ALA A 321 26.23 -21.78 -22.12
N VAL A 322 26.58 -20.97 -21.11
CA VAL A 322 27.74 -21.23 -20.24
C VAL A 322 27.37 -22.37 -19.30
N THR A 323 27.85 -23.58 -19.63
CA THR A 323 27.77 -24.77 -18.78
C THR A 323 28.63 -24.59 -17.53
N GLY A 324 28.09 -23.91 -16.50
CA GLY A 324 28.85 -23.50 -15.31
C GLY A 324 28.05 -23.30 -14.02
N SER A 325 26.72 -23.33 -14.07
CA SER A 325 25.88 -23.44 -12.87
C SER A 325 24.59 -24.18 -13.20
N SER A 326 24.13 -25.03 -12.28
CA SER A 326 22.78 -25.61 -12.39
C SER A 326 21.78 -24.49 -12.19
N PRO A 327 20.87 -24.20 -13.14
CA PRO A 327 19.75 -23.33 -12.83
C PRO A 327 18.94 -24.01 -11.71
N GLN A 328 18.80 -23.34 -10.56
CA GLN A 328 17.69 -23.66 -9.68
C GLN A 328 16.42 -23.59 -10.53
N PRO A 329 15.50 -24.56 -10.45
CA PRO A 329 14.28 -24.54 -11.25
C PRO A 329 13.55 -23.23 -10.95
N ILE A 330 13.50 -22.34 -11.94
CA ILE A 330 12.95 -21.00 -11.80
C ILE A 330 11.45 -21.18 -11.58
N ASN A 331 11.05 -21.18 -10.31
CA ASN A 331 9.69 -21.49 -9.88
C ASN A 331 8.80 -20.28 -10.14
N LEU A 332 8.45 -20.12 -11.42
CA LEU A 332 7.54 -19.08 -11.91
C LEU A 332 6.17 -19.27 -11.23
N LYS A 333 5.77 -18.30 -10.43
CA LYS A 333 4.46 -18.28 -9.78
C LYS A 333 3.49 -17.47 -10.63
N LYS A 334 2.23 -17.89 -10.69
CA LYS A 334 1.19 -17.13 -11.37
C LYS A 334 0.69 -16.03 -10.45
N ALA A 335 0.67 -14.82 -10.98
CA ALA A 335 0.28 -13.62 -10.26
C ALA A 335 -0.78 -12.85 -11.04
N MET A 336 -1.75 -12.27 -10.32
CA MET A 336 -2.68 -11.28 -10.87
C MET A 336 -2.33 -9.90 -10.34
N VAL A 337 -2.32 -8.87 -11.20
CA VAL A 337 -2.19 -7.48 -10.77
C VAL A 337 -3.48 -7.02 -10.09
N ILE A 338 -3.43 -6.74 -8.79
CA ILE A 338 -4.60 -6.36 -7.98
C ILE A 338 -4.71 -4.85 -7.72
N ARG A 339 -3.59 -4.13 -7.80
CA ARG A 339 -3.53 -2.66 -7.71
C ARG A 339 -2.22 -2.15 -8.32
N ILE A 340 -2.26 -0.99 -8.96
CA ILE A 340 -1.06 -0.22 -9.32
C ILE A 340 -1.18 1.13 -8.61
N LEU A 341 -0.13 1.57 -7.93
CA LEU A 341 -0.04 2.91 -7.35
C LEU A 341 1.03 3.72 -8.10
N THR A 342 0.62 4.81 -8.74
CA THR A 342 1.50 5.77 -9.43
C THR A 342 1.92 6.88 -8.45
N GLY A 343 3.22 7.10 -8.28
CA GLY A 343 3.75 8.08 -7.32
C GLY A 343 5.08 8.69 -7.76
N GLY A 344 5.06 9.94 -8.21
CA GLY A 344 6.27 10.60 -8.73
C GLY A 344 6.76 9.93 -10.02
N GLN A 345 8.02 9.46 -10.03
CA GLN A 345 8.62 8.73 -11.16
C GLN A 345 8.62 7.20 -10.96
N SER A 346 7.85 6.67 -10.02
CA SER A 346 7.76 5.22 -9.76
C SER A 346 6.32 4.70 -9.68
N GLU A 347 6.19 3.42 -9.99
CA GLU A 347 4.97 2.64 -9.84
C GLU A 347 5.21 1.53 -8.81
N ALA A 348 4.27 1.37 -7.87
CA ALA A 348 4.22 0.21 -6.99
C ALA A 348 3.11 -0.74 -7.46
N VAL A 349 3.52 -1.85 -8.09
CA VAL A 349 2.61 -2.87 -8.60
C VAL A 349 2.36 -3.94 -7.53
N TYR A 350 1.13 -4.00 -7.03
CA TYR A 350 0.69 -4.99 -6.05
C TYR A 350 0.01 -6.16 -6.76
N VAL A 351 0.35 -7.37 -6.33
CA VAL A 351 -0.10 -8.60 -6.99
C VAL A 351 -0.61 -9.63 -5.98
N TRP A 352 -1.53 -10.47 -6.40
CA TRP A 352 -1.95 -11.67 -5.69
C TRP A 352 -1.28 -12.91 -6.29
N LEU A 353 -0.65 -13.73 -5.46
CA LEU A 353 0.01 -14.98 -5.87
C LEU A 353 -0.94 -16.16 -5.65
N PHE A 354 -1.31 -16.83 -6.74
CA PHE A 354 -2.33 -17.88 -6.71
C PHE A 354 -1.89 -19.12 -5.93
N GLU A 355 -0.64 -19.56 -6.10
CA GLU A 355 -0.12 -20.77 -5.43
C GLU A 355 0.24 -20.55 -3.95
N GLU A 356 0.25 -19.30 -3.48
CA GLU A 356 0.68 -18.91 -2.13
C GLU A 356 -0.45 -18.35 -1.26
N HIS A 357 -1.59 -18.00 -1.87
CA HIS A 357 -2.71 -17.26 -1.25
C HIS A 357 -2.26 -16.03 -0.44
N ARG A 358 -1.31 -15.26 -0.99
CA ARG A 358 -0.77 -14.03 -0.38
C ARG A 358 -0.51 -12.94 -1.42
N GLU A 359 -0.43 -11.71 -0.95
CA GLU A 359 0.08 -10.61 -1.75
C GLU A 359 1.60 -10.65 -1.92
N GLY A 360 2.05 -10.08 -3.04
CA GLY A 360 3.42 -9.67 -3.27
C GLY A 360 3.52 -8.35 -4.01
N ARG A 361 4.74 -7.93 -4.32
CA ARG A 361 5.05 -6.73 -5.13
C ARG A 361 5.87 -7.08 -6.37
N LEU A 362 5.50 -6.53 -7.50
CA LEU A 362 6.32 -6.56 -8.72
C LEU A 362 7.07 -5.23 -8.84
N PHE A 363 8.38 -5.31 -9.06
CA PHE A 363 9.26 -4.16 -9.25
C PHE A 363 9.74 -4.15 -10.71
N LEU A 364 9.43 -3.05 -11.40
CA LEU A 364 9.71 -2.86 -12.83
C LEU A 364 10.63 -1.66 -13.01
N ASN A 365 11.53 -1.74 -14.00
CA ASN A 365 12.39 -0.62 -14.38
C ASN A 365 11.75 0.32 -15.44
N SER A 366 10.52 0.01 -15.84
CA SER A 366 9.60 0.82 -16.68
C SER A 366 8.18 0.77 -16.09
N THR A 367 7.18 1.32 -16.79
CA THR A 367 5.77 1.26 -16.35
C THR A 367 5.16 -0.13 -16.55
N ALA A 368 4.19 -0.52 -15.74
CA ALA A 368 3.43 -1.77 -15.90
C ALA A 368 2.77 -1.88 -17.28
N GLU A 369 2.25 -0.77 -17.80
CA GLU A 369 1.67 -0.70 -19.15
C GLU A 369 2.66 -1.09 -20.25
N SER A 370 3.94 -0.74 -20.12
CA SER A 370 4.98 -1.15 -21.09
C SER A 370 5.24 -2.68 -21.12
N HIS A 371 4.83 -3.40 -20.09
CA HIS A 371 4.81 -4.86 -20.01
C HIS A 371 3.42 -5.46 -20.33
N GLY A 372 2.48 -4.67 -20.86
CA GLY A 372 1.09 -5.09 -21.07
C GLY A 372 0.36 -5.46 -19.78
N LEU A 373 0.84 -5.00 -18.62
CA LEU A 373 0.23 -5.24 -17.32
C LEU A 373 -0.71 -4.10 -16.93
N THR A 374 -1.98 -4.43 -16.75
CA THR A 374 -3.00 -3.57 -16.14
C THR A 374 -3.67 -4.32 -14.99
N VAL A 375 -4.39 -3.61 -14.12
CA VAL A 375 -5.15 -4.24 -13.02
C VAL A 375 -6.13 -5.27 -13.59
N GLY A 376 -6.03 -6.51 -13.11
CA GLY A 376 -6.76 -7.68 -13.60
C GLY A 376 -5.93 -8.66 -14.45
N LYS A 377 -4.82 -8.21 -15.06
CA LYS A 377 -3.99 -9.09 -15.89
C LYS A 377 -3.28 -10.16 -15.07
N VAL A 378 -3.26 -11.37 -15.64
CA VAL A 378 -2.52 -12.52 -15.11
C VAL A 378 -1.18 -12.68 -15.85
N PHE A 379 -0.13 -12.97 -15.09
CA PHE A 379 1.21 -13.20 -15.62
C PHE A 379 1.94 -14.25 -14.77
N SER A 380 3.10 -14.70 -15.25
CA SER A 380 4.04 -15.52 -14.49
C SER A 380 5.39 -14.80 -14.35
N ALA A 381 6.00 -14.85 -13.17
CA ALA A 381 7.33 -14.29 -12.91
C ALA A 381 8.02 -15.07 -11.76
N PRO A 382 9.36 -14.98 -11.61
CA PRO A 382 10.06 -15.62 -10.51
C PRO A 382 9.85 -14.84 -9.21
N PHE A 383 8.94 -15.32 -8.36
CA PHE A 383 8.65 -14.70 -7.06
C PHE A 383 9.46 -15.34 -5.94
N ILE A 384 10.02 -14.48 -5.08
CA ILE A 384 10.86 -14.81 -3.93
C ILE A 384 10.28 -14.19 -2.66
N LYS A 385 10.58 -14.76 -1.48
CA LYS A 385 10.05 -14.30 -0.17
C LYS A 385 11.12 -13.86 0.84
N PRO A 386 12.02 -12.91 0.49
CA PRO A 386 12.87 -12.28 1.50
C PRO A 386 11.98 -11.57 2.55
N ASN A 387 12.42 -11.56 3.80
CA ASN A 387 11.85 -10.71 4.87
C ASN A 387 10.32 -10.86 5.03
N GLN A 388 9.85 -12.10 4.81
CA GLN A 388 8.45 -12.54 4.83
C GLN A 388 7.52 -11.92 3.76
N LYS A 389 8.01 -10.99 2.94
CA LYS A 389 7.25 -10.32 1.87
C LYS A 389 7.53 -10.98 0.52
N TRP A 390 6.49 -11.26 -0.26
CA TRP A 390 6.69 -11.77 -1.63
C TRP A 390 7.05 -10.65 -2.60
N MET A 391 8.03 -10.88 -3.47
CA MET A 391 8.44 -9.91 -4.48
C MET A 391 9.08 -10.52 -5.73
N SER A 392 9.07 -9.79 -6.84
CA SER A 392 9.79 -10.15 -8.08
C SER A 392 10.27 -8.91 -8.84
N SER A 393 11.31 -9.08 -9.66
CA SER A 393 11.76 -8.16 -10.72
C SER A 393 12.27 -8.95 -11.94
N GLY A 394 11.80 -10.18 -12.11
CA GLY A 394 12.18 -11.04 -13.24
C GLY A 394 11.34 -10.79 -14.49
N PRO A 395 11.60 -11.53 -15.58
CA PRO A 395 10.83 -11.41 -16.80
C PRO A 395 9.35 -11.74 -16.55
N VAL A 396 8.49 -10.78 -16.88
CA VAL A 396 7.03 -10.96 -16.91
C VAL A 396 6.67 -11.78 -18.14
N SER A 397 6.14 -12.99 -17.92
CA SER A 397 5.56 -13.80 -18.99
C SER A 397 4.04 -13.65 -18.97
N HIS A 398 3.44 -13.23 -20.09
CA HIS A 398 1.98 -13.18 -20.21
C HIS A 398 1.36 -14.56 -20.03
N VAL A 399 0.20 -14.58 -19.37
CA VAL A 399 -0.68 -15.76 -19.22
C VAL A 399 -2.06 -15.32 -19.69
N GLU A 400 -2.89 -16.27 -20.15
CA GLU A 400 -4.29 -15.99 -20.45
C GLU A 400 -5.03 -15.52 -19.20
N ASP A 401 -5.94 -14.55 -19.36
CA ASP A 401 -6.69 -13.97 -18.24
C ASP A 401 -7.64 -15.02 -17.63
N LEU A 402 -7.31 -15.50 -16.43
CA LEU A 402 -8.00 -16.62 -15.77
C LEU A 402 -9.41 -16.27 -15.25
N TYR A 403 -9.75 -14.99 -15.16
CA TYR A 403 -10.99 -14.50 -14.55
C TYR A 403 -11.52 -13.27 -15.29
N LEU A 404 -12.85 -13.08 -15.26
CA LEU A 404 -13.43 -11.80 -15.62
C LEU A 404 -13.19 -10.82 -14.46
N THR A 405 -12.60 -9.67 -14.76
CA THR A 405 -12.20 -8.66 -13.78
C THR A 405 -12.74 -7.29 -14.14
N ARG A 406 -12.95 -6.42 -13.14
CA ARG A 406 -13.20 -4.98 -13.35
C ARG A 406 -12.37 -4.16 -12.37
N VAL A 407 -11.85 -3.02 -12.84
CA VAL A 407 -11.19 -2.04 -11.97
C VAL A 407 -12.27 -1.34 -11.14
N ASN A 408 -12.03 -1.19 -9.84
CA ASN A 408 -12.96 -0.52 -8.93
C ASN A 408 -12.50 0.91 -8.60
N ARG A 409 -13.39 1.67 -7.95
CA ARG A 409 -13.25 3.13 -7.74
C ARG A 409 -11.99 3.56 -6.98
N THR A 410 -11.32 2.67 -6.25
CA THR A 410 -10.08 2.96 -5.50
C THR A 410 -8.80 2.54 -6.26
N GLY A 411 -8.92 2.23 -7.55
CA GLY A 411 -7.83 1.72 -8.39
C GLY A 411 -7.44 0.27 -8.11
N GLY A 412 -8.21 -0.42 -7.26
CA GLY A 412 -8.08 -1.85 -7.00
C GLY A 412 -8.96 -2.67 -7.95
N ILE A 413 -9.15 -3.94 -7.60
CA ILE A 413 -9.84 -4.93 -8.44
C ILE A 413 -11.10 -5.52 -7.78
N ASP A 414 -12.13 -5.77 -8.60
CA ASP A 414 -13.16 -6.77 -8.33
C ASP A 414 -12.98 -7.94 -9.32
N ILE A 415 -13.14 -9.17 -8.84
CA ILE A 415 -12.90 -10.41 -9.61
C ILE A 415 -14.17 -11.27 -9.60
N GLN A 416 -14.61 -11.75 -10.76
CA GLN A 416 -15.70 -12.73 -10.84
C GLN A 416 -15.13 -14.14 -10.62
N VAL A 417 -15.68 -14.87 -9.65
CA VAL A 417 -15.29 -16.25 -9.32
C VAL A 417 -16.52 -17.16 -9.27
N ASN A 418 -16.28 -18.46 -9.44
CA ASN A 418 -17.27 -19.52 -9.18
C ASN A 418 -16.79 -20.29 -7.95
N ALA A 419 -17.63 -20.43 -6.92
CA ALA A 419 -17.28 -21.19 -5.70
C ALA A 419 -18.42 -22.14 -5.30
N GLU A 420 -18.08 -23.21 -4.58
CA GLU A 420 -19.00 -24.26 -4.16
C GLU A 420 -18.98 -24.42 -2.63
N ASN A 421 -20.06 -24.97 -2.06
CA ASN A 421 -20.09 -25.43 -0.66
C ASN A 421 -19.80 -24.31 0.37
N LEU A 422 -20.63 -23.26 0.35
CA LEU A 422 -20.65 -22.22 1.38
C LEU A 422 -20.72 -22.83 2.79
N GLN A 423 -19.76 -22.46 3.63
CA GLN A 423 -19.66 -22.88 5.03
C GLN A 423 -20.37 -21.89 5.95
N ASN A 424 -20.84 -22.40 7.10
CA ASN A 424 -21.30 -21.56 8.19
C ASN A 424 -20.11 -20.87 8.88
N SER A 425 -20.38 -19.79 9.61
CA SER A 425 -19.40 -19.15 10.49
C SER A 425 -18.92 -20.12 11.58
N ASP A 426 -17.62 -20.32 11.65
CA ASP A 426 -16.91 -21.07 12.70
C ASP A 426 -16.03 -20.14 13.56
N ASP A 427 -15.35 -20.71 14.55
CA ASP A 427 -14.50 -20.00 15.51
C ASP A 427 -13.20 -19.42 14.90
N THR A 428 -12.83 -19.86 13.69
CA THR A 428 -11.65 -19.33 12.98
C THR A 428 -12.02 -18.12 12.13
N HIS A 429 -13.10 -18.22 11.35
CA HIS A 429 -13.48 -17.20 10.37
C HIS A 429 -14.46 -16.15 10.92
N GLY A 430 -15.30 -16.47 11.91
CA GLY A 430 -16.29 -15.53 12.47
C GLY A 430 -17.42 -15.04 11.54
N TYR A 431 -17.37 -15.40 10.25
CA TYR A 431 -18.33 -15.08 9.17
C TYR A 431 -18.60 -16.34 8.35
N PRO A 432 -19.77 -16.46 7.68
CA PRO A 432 -19.96 -17.45 6.62
C PRO A 432 -18.93 -17.25 5.51
N TRP A 433 -18.33 -18.33 5.04
CA TRP A 433 -17.17 -18.29 4.14
C TRP A 433 -17.24 -19.38 3.08
N VAL A 434 -16.44 -19.27 2.02
CA VAL A 434 -16.32 -20.28 0.98
C VAL A 434 -14.88 -20.39 0.52
N HIS A 435 -14.36 -21.62 0.40
CA HIS A 435 -13.01 -21.86 -0.10
C HIS A 435 -12.95 -21.74 -1.62
N HIS A 436 -11.91 -21.11 -2.15
CA HIS A 436 -11.66 -21.04 -3.59
C HIS A 436 -10.17 -21.22 -3.87
N GLY A 437 -9.79 -22.27 -4.61
CA GLY A 437 -8.41 -22.75 -4.71
C GLY A 437 -7.36 -21.75 -5.24
N HIS A 438 -7.77 -20.63 -5.84
CA HIS A 438 -6.86 -19.54 -6.26
C HIS A 438 -6.87 -18.30 -5.32
N PHE A 439 -7.89 -18.13 -4.47
CA PHE A 439 -8.02 -16.95 -3.59
C PHE A 439 -8.02 -17.30 -2.09
N GLY A 440 -7.95 -18.59 -1.74
CA GLY A 440 -8.10 -19.04 -0.36
C GLY A 440 -9.55 -18.86 0.11
N ASP A 441 -9.71 -18.43 1.34
CA ASP A 441 -11.02 -18.32 1.99
C ASP A 441 -11.65 -16.96 1.72
N ILE A 442 -12.86 -16.98 1.16
CA ILE A 442 -13.64 -15.80 0.78
C ILE A 442 -14.79 -15.65 1.79
N VAL A 443 -14.85 -14.54 2.51
CA VAL A 443 -15.84 -14.32 3.58
C VAL A 443 -17.02 -13.44 3.15
N SER A 444 -18.14 -13.59 3.85
CA SER A 444 -19.27 -12.67 3.75
C SER A 444 -18.96 -11.31 4.39
N SER A 445 -19.22 -10.22 3.67
CA SER A 445 -18.91 -8.84 4.06
C SER A 445 -19.78 -8.25 5.19
N ARG A 446 -20.51 -9.08 5.95
CA ARG A 446 -21.33 -8.66 7.11
C ARG A 446 -21.42 -9.72 8.20
N ARG A 447 -21.32 -9.27 9.46
CA ARG A 447 -21.61 -10.10 10.64
C ARG A 447 -23.12 -10.20 10.90
N LYS A 448 -23.55 -11.29 11.53
CA LYS A 448 -24.86 -11.36 12.18
C LYS A 448 -24.84 -10.49 13.44
N SER A 449 -25.71 -9.50 13.55
CA SER A 449 -26.16 -9.03 14.86
C SER A 449 -27.02 -10.12 15.49
N SER A 450 -26.79 -10.43 16.77
CA SER A 450 -27.61 -11.41 17.49
C SER A 450 -28.92 -10.76 17.93
N TRP A 451 -30.06 -11.37 17.62
CA TRP A 451 -31.25 -11.59 18.48
C TRP A 451 -32.40 -12.23 17.67
N PHE A 452 -32.48 -13.57 17.69
CA PHE A 452 -33.62 -14.47 17.41
C PHE A 452 -34.54 -14.33 16.16
N PHE A 453 -34.63 -15.45 15.42
CA PHE A 453 -35.58 -15.80 14.33
C PHE A 453 -35.53 -14.91 13.05
N ASP A 454 -35.62 -15.41 11.81
CA ASP A 454 -35.73 -16.80 11.34
C ASP A 454 -35.10 -17.00 9.93
N PHE A 455 -34.89 -18.26 9.52
CA PHE A 455 -34.54 -18.78 8.17
C PHE A 455 -33.80 -17.89 7.11
N LEU A 456 -32.55 -18.32 6.79
CA LEU A 456 -32.05 -18.66 5.44
C LEU A 456 -32.00 -17.56 4.33
N LYS A 457 -30.80 -17.00 4.02
CA LYS A 457 -30.57 -16.05 2.89
C LYS A 457 -29.15 -16.02 2.21
N PHE A 458 -28.93 -16.73 1.08
CA PHE A 458 -27.92 -16.55 -0.04
C PHE A 458 -28.48 -17.20 -1.35
N GLN A 459 -28.48 -16.78 -2.64
CA GLN A 459 -28.00 -15.65 -3.53
C GLN A 459 -29.06 -14.55 -3.87
N LEU A 460 -28.78 -13.42 -4.56
CA LEU A 460 -29.79 -12.37 -4.91
C LEU A 460 -30.87 -12.83 -5.93
N ASP A 461 -32.10 -12.30 -5.83
CA ASP A 461 -33.10 -12.25 -6.92
C ASP A 461 -33.44 -10.78 -7.31
N ASN A 462 -34.42 -10.58 -8.20
CA ASN A 462 -34.93 -9.27 -8.62
C ASN A 462 -35.63 -8.44 -7.51
N ARG A 463 -35.68 -8.93 -6.27
CA ARG A 463 -36.01 -8.20 -5.03
C ARG A 463 -35.01 -8.51 -3.89
N HIS A 464 -33.82 -8.98 -4.26
CA HIS A 464 -32.68 -9.35 -3.40
C HIS A 464 -33.05 -10.36 -2.30
N GLN A 465 -33.88 -11.35 -2.63
CA GLN A 465 -34.31 -12.45 -1.76
C GLN A 465 -33.53 -13.73 -2.07
N LEU A 466 -33.05 -14.38 -1.02
CA LEU A 466 -31.93 -15.31 -1.15
C LEU A 466 -32.24 -16.74 -0.69
N ARG A 467 -31.95 -17.77 -1.51
CA ARG A 467 -32.28 -19.19 -1.20
C ARG A 467 -31.15 -20.19 -1.46
N ASN A 468 -30.82 -20.96 -0.42
CA ASN A 468 -29.95 -22.14 -0.49
C ASN A 468 -30.49 -23.17 -1.51
N ARG A 469 -29.61 -23.67 -2.39
CA ARG A 469 -29.86 -24.84 -3.23
C ARG A 469 -28.84 -25.92 -2.88
N GLU A 470 -29.32 -27.13 -2.66
CA GLU A 470 -28.47 -28.32 -2.56
C GLU A 470 -27.71 -28.49 -3.89
N THR A 471 -26.38 -28.60 -3.83
CA THR A 471 -25.45 -28.75 -4.97
C THR A 471 -25.62 -27.74 -6.10
N GLY A 472 -24.89 -26.61 -6.02
CA GLY A 472 -24.76 -25.66 -7.13
C GLY A 472 -23.52 -24.77 -6.99
N GLN A 473 -22.85 -24.52 -8.12
CA GLN A 473 -21.81 -23.49 -8.20
C GLN A 473 -22.44 -22.11 -8.06
N CYS A 474 -21.95 -21.33 -7.09
CA CYS A 474 -22.34 -19.95 -6.89
C CYS A 474 -21.33 -19.04 -7.59
N ARG A 475 -21.79 -18.24 -8.56
CA ARG A 475 -20.97 -17.20 -9.18
C ARG A 475 -21.11 -15.90 -8.41
N MET A 476 -20.00 -15.20 -8.19
CA MET A 476 -19.97 -13.98 -7.37
C MET A 476 -18.83 -13.04 -7.79
N TRP A 477 -19.00 -11.75 -7.53
CA TRP A 477 -17.88 -10.79 -7.53
C TRP A 477 -17.26 -10.71 -6.14
N ILE A 478 -15.93 -10.81 -6.07
CA ILE A 478 -15.14 -10.65 -4.85
C ILE A 478 -14.18 -9.46 -4.96
N ARG A 479 -13.77 -8.93 -3.81
CA ARG A 479 -12.76 -7.86 -3.68
C ARG A 479 -11.84 -8.17 -2.52
N ARG A 480 -10.57 -7.75 -2.59
CA ARG A 480 -9.69 -7.79 -1.41
C ARG A 480 -9.92 -6.56 -0.54
N ALA A 481 -10.38 -6.75 0.69
CA ALA A 481 -10.82 -5.69 1.60
C ALA A 481 -10.50 -6.04 3.06
N TRP A 482 -10.53 -5.04 3.95
CA TRP A 482 -10.48 -5.27 5.39
C TRP A 482 -11.76 -5.93 5.90
N VAL A 483 -11.63 -6.79 6.90
CA VAL A 483 -12.74 -7.49 7.55
C VAL A 483 -12.60 -7.36 9.06
N ASP A 484 -13.70 -7.01 9.72
CA ASP A 484 -13.75 -6.68 11.13
C ASP A 484 -13.23 -7.83 12.01
N ARG A 485 -12.15 -7.57 12.76
CA ARG A 485 -11.35 -8.45 13.66
C ARG A 485 -10.16 -9.21 13.08
N GLU A 486 -9.78 -9.07 11.81
CA GLU A 486 -8.51 -9.61 11.33
C GLU A 486 -7.52 -8.52 10.91
N ASP A 487 -6.27 -8.67 11.37
CA ASP A 487 -5.12 -7.80 11.07
C ASP A 487 -4.63 -7.89 9.61
N ASN A 488 -5.47 -8.41 8.72
CA ASN A 488 -5.20 -8.65 7.32
C ASN A 488 -6.41 -8.30 6.46
N HIS A 489 -6.17 -7.83 5.23
CA HIS A 489 -7.24 -7.81 4.23
C HIS A 489 -7.55 -9.27 3.81
N GLN A 490 -8.83 -9.60 3.72
CA GLN A 490 -9.33 -10.88 3.19
C GLN A 490 -9.99 -10.68 1.82
N TRP A 491 -10.36 -11.77 1.15
CA TRP A 491 -11.28 -11.70 0.02
C TRP A 491 -12.71 -11.69 0.54
N VAL A 492 -13.50 -10.69 0.13
CA VAL A 492 -14.90 -10.52 0.56
C VAL A 492 -15.85 -10.64 -0.61
N VAL A 493 -17.01 -11.25 -0.38
CA VAL A 493 -18.12 -11.25 -1.36
C VAL A 493 -18.72 -9.84 -1.44
N LEU A 494 -18.78 -9.29 -2.65
CA LEU A 494 -19.49 -8.03 -2.94
C LEU A 494 -20.95 -8.29 -3.32
N GLU A 495 -21.16 -9.15 -4.32
CA GLU A 495 -22.45 -9.41 -4.94
C GLU A 495 -22.46 -10.81 -5.57
N GLY A 496 -23.58 -11.52 -5.45
CA GLY A 496 -23.82 -12.77 -6.18
C GLY A 496 -24.31 -12.49 -7.60
N ILE A 497 -24.06 -13.42 -8.50
CA ILE A 497 -24.51 -13.39 -9.90
C ILE A 497 -25.42 -14.61 -10.13
N GLU A 498 -26.58 -14.38 -10.76
CA GLU A 498 -27.51 -15.44 -11.19
C GLU A 498 -26.95 -16.29 -12.34
#